data_AF-A0A6B2LAB2-F1
#
_entry.id   AF-A0A6B2LAB2-F1
#
_cell.length_a   1.000
_cell.length_b   1.000
_cell.length_c   1.000
_cell.angle_alpha   90.00
_cell.angle_beta   90.00
_cell.angle_gamma   90.00
#
_symmetry.space_group_name_H-M   'P 1'
#
loop_
_entity.id
_entity.type
_entity.pdbx_description
1 polymer ?
#
loop_
_entity_poly.entity_id
_entity_poly.type
_entity_poly.pdbx_seq_one_letter_code
_entity_poly.pdbx_strand_id
1 'polypeptide(L)'
;MKEKDVLVPLLQFHDKLRSQTTLTTNSQLKDLVSNPSHINLYHLQGPQGFQWNQNLCATVRETNGMVSVRRYYITSSMESLLCCEIELLKKAQHENVLHYVDSFIEDNKFLWIVSEFVDGGTLTDIFEQLESIQFEESQLAYFVLMCLRGIHYLQSHGIPYELQSDCVLLSLSGHIKLSSLRNPSYYSRRSTVGTPYWLSPDYILNKSPTNDNVWSLGVMLWEAITGEPPYIEFPPIRALFVTITEGIPPLSSHLPLSGPLVDFLCKCTERNTAVRSSPSLLLEHPFLKHPSSPDQFATIIHQAQFFNNDWG
;
A
#
# COMPACT_ATOMS: atom_id res chain seq x y z
N MET A 1 12.45 -15.88 23.40
CA MET A 1 12.28 -14.44 23.68
C MET A 1 11.43 -14.32 24.95
N LYS A 2 11.84 -13.59 25.98
CA LYS A 2 11.03 -13.48 27.21
C LYS A 2 9.90 -12.46 26.98
N GLU A 3 8.76 -12.63 27.64
CA GLU A 3 7.57 -11.78 27.47
C GLU A 3 7.86 -10.28 27.70
N LYS A 4 8.76 -9.97 28.65
CA LYS A 4 9.25 -8.61 28.91
C LYS A 4 10.02 -7.98 27.74
N ASP A 5 10.68 -8.80 26.91
CA ASP A 5 11.45 -8.35 25.75
C ASP A 5 10.54 -7.91 24.59
N VAL A 6 9.24 -8.19 24.66
CA VAL A 6 8.23 -7.84 23.65
C VAL A 6 7.32 -6.72 24.14
N LEU A 7 6.85 -6.80 25.40
CA LEU A 7 5.89 -5.84 25.95
C LEU A 7 6.46 -4.42 26.06
N VAL A 8 7.74 -4.26 26.41
CA VAL A 8 8.37 -2.94 26.54
C VAL A 8 8.52 -2.25 25.17
N PRO A 9 9.09 -2.89 24.13
CA PRO A 9 9.10 -2.31 22.78
C PRO A 9 7.71 -2.03 22.23
N LEU A 10 6.72 -2.87 22.53
CA LEU A 10 5.36 -2.70 22.03
C LEU A 10 4.64 -1.50 22.69
N LEU A 11 4.88 -1.25 23.98
CA LEU A 11 4.45 -0.04 24.67
C LEU A 11 5.17 1.21 24.12
N GLN A 12 6.48 1.13 23.91
CA GLN A 12 7.25 2.22 23.28
C GLN A 12 6.80 2.50 21.85
N PHE A 13 6.46 1.46 21.09
CA PHE A 13 5.88 1.57 19.76
C PHE A 13 4.54 2.31 19.85
N HIS A 14 3.62 1.89 20.75
CA HIS A 14 2.35 2.59 21.00
C HIS A 14 2.52 4.08 21.33
N ASP A 15 3.52 4.44 22.14
CA ASP A 15 3.84 5.84 22.46
C ASP A 15 4.47 6.59 21.27
N LYS A 16 5.26 5.89 20.45
CA LYS A 16 5.82 6.40 19.18
C LYS A 16 4.74 6.64 18.13
N LEU A 17 3.72 5.78 18.04
CA LEU A 17 2.54 5.96 17.18
C LEU A 17 1.85 7.30 17.46
N ARG A 18 1.86 7.77 18.71
CA ARG A 18 1.27 9.06 19.11
C ARG A 18 2.17 10.27 18.80
N SER A 19 3.45 10.07 18.48
CA SER A 19 4.46 11.13 18.41
C SER A 19 5.18 11.25 17.05
N GLN A 20 4.81 10.45 16.04
CA GLN A 20 5.58 10.29 14.80
C GLN A 20 5.95 11.62 14.11
N THR A 21 7.24 11.95 14.26
CA THR A 21 7.96 13.10 13.70
C THR A 21 9.29 12.64 13.07
N THR A 22 9.35 11.43 12.49
CA THR A 22 10.63 10.81 12.11
C THR A 22 11.07 11.04 10.67
N LEU A 23 10.28 11.73 9.84
CA LEU A 23 10.73 12.23 8.54
C LEU A 23 10.74 13.76 8.62
N THR A 24 11.93 14.31 8.85
CA THR A 24 12.15 15.76 8.86
C THR A 24 12.89 16.15 7.60
N THR A 25 12.25 16.97 6.79
CA THR A 25 12.91 17.72 5.70
C THR A 25 12.99 19.19 6.10
N ASN A 26 14.02 19.88 5.61
CA ASN A 26 14.17 21.32 5.78
C ASN A 26 13.40 22.10 4.70
N SER A 27 12.82 21.42 3.72
CA SER A 27 12.03 22.01 2.65
C SER A 27 10.69 22.53 3.17
N GLN A 28 10.26 23.67 2.64
CA GLN A 28 8.92 24.20 2.87
C GLN A 28 7.99 23.78 1.73
N LEU A 29 6.71 23.56 2.03
CA LEU A 29 5.75 23.13 1.00
C LEU A 29 5.72 24.11 -0.18
N LYS A 30 5.82 25.41 0.09
CA LYS A 30 5.80 26.48 -0.92
C LYS A 30 6.92 26.36 -1.96
N ASP A 31 8.05 25.78 -1.59
CA ASP A 31 9.20 25.60 -2.48
C ASP A 31 9.09 24.31 -3.31
N LEU A 32 8.27 23.37 -2.87
CA LEU A 32 8.09 22.06 -3.49
C LEU A 32 6.90 22.00 -4.44
N VAL A 33 5.90 22.87 -4.27
CA VAL A 33 4.66 22.84 -5.04
C VAL A 33 4.69 23.78 -6.24
N SER A 34 3.85 23.47 -7.22
CA SER A 34 3.59 24.30 -8.39
C SER A 34 2.76 25.54 -8.04
N ASN A 35 2.58 26.42 -9.03
CA ASN A 35 1.83 27.66 -8.86
C ASN A 35 0.37 27.37 -8.44
N PRO A 36 -0.18 28.05 -7.42
CA PRO A 36 -1.59 27.92 -7.01
C PRO A 36 -2.60 28.04 -8.16
N SER A 37 -2.28 28.79 -9.23
CA SER A 37 -3.15 28.92 -10.41
C SER A 37 -3.37 27.60 -11.15
N HIS A 38 -2.56 26.57 -10.89
CA HIS A 38 -2.70 25.23 -11.47
C HIS A 38 -4.04 24.58 -11.12
N ILE A 39 -4.71 25.02 -10.04
CA ILE A 39 -6.09 24.59 -9.76
C ILE A 39 -7.03 24.81 -10.97
N ASN A 40 -6.79 25.85 -11.77
CA ASN A 40 -7.59 26.15 -12.95
C ASN A 40 -7.35 25.16 -14.10
N LEU A 41 -6.27 24.37 -14.08
CA LEU A 41 -6.00 23.34 -15.08
C LEU A 41 -6.94 22.12 -14.93
N TYR A 42 -7.54 21.96 -13.74
CA TYR A 42 -8.33 20.81 -13.40
C TYR A 42 -9.82 21.18 -13.23
N HIS A 43 -10.70 20.26 -13.62
CA HIS A 43 -12.13 20.34 -13.40
C HIS A 43 -12.57 19.13 -12.58
N LEU A 44 -12.90 19.34 -11.30
CA LEU A 44 -13.41 18.28 -10.42
C LEU A 44 -14.71 17.69 -11.00
N GLN A 45 -14.82 16.37 -10.99
CA GLN A 45 -16.00 15.66 -11.47
C GLN A 45 -17.02 15.51 -10.32
N GLY A 46 -18.28 15.94 -10.51
CA GLY A 46 -19.40 15.73 -9.58
C GLY A 46 -19.68 16.87 -8.57
N PRO A 47 -20.94 17.04 -8.10
CA PRO A 47 -21.40 18.20 -7.31
C PRO A 47 -20.80 18.29 -5.88
N GLN A 48 -20.12 17.25 -5.39
CA GLN A 48 -19.31 17.26 -4.17
C GLN A 48 -17.91 16.67 -4.37
N GLY A 49 -17.51 16.44 -5.64
CA GLY A 49 -16.37 15.61 -5.99
C GLY A 49 -16.70 14.13 -5.86
N PHE A 50 -16.83 13.42 -6.98
CA PHE A 50 -16.91 11.97 -7.01
C PHE A 50 -15.65 11.41 -6.33
N GLN A 51 -15.85 10.61 -5.29
CA GLN A 51 -14.78 9.92 -4.58
C GLN A 51 -14.59 8.54 -5.21
N TRP A 52 -13.40 8.27 -5.72
CA TRP A 52 -12.96 6.98 -6.23
C TRP A 52 -11.77 6.52 -5.40
N ASN A 53 -11.85 5.35 -4.76
CA ASN A 53 -10.81 4.85 -3.85
C ASN A 53 -10.39 5.90 -2.82
N GLN A 54 -11.37 6.58 -2.21
CA GLN A 54 -11.18 7.68 -1.23
C GLN A 54 -10.51 8.97 -1.80
N ASN A 55 -10.26 9.04 -3.11
CA ASN A 55 -9.65 10.18 -3.79
C ASN A 55 -10.67 10.90 -4.68
N LEU A 56 -10.48 12.20 -4.90
CA LEU A 56 -11.31 12.97 -5.83
C LEU A 56 -10.86 12.70 -7.28
N CYS A 57 -11.82 12.66 -8.21
CA CYS A 57 -11.52 12.63 -9.64
C CYS A 57 -11.58 14.02 -10.26
N ALA A 58 -10.65 14.33 -11.15
CA ALA A 58 -10.69 15.55 -11.97
C ALA A 58 -10.35 15.25 -13.43
N THR A 59 -10.82 16.12 -14.32
CA THR A 59 -10.37 16.14 -15.72
C THR A 59 -9.41 17.29 -15.95
N VAL A 60 -8.36 17.05 -16.72
CA VAL A 60 -7.43 18.07 -17.20
C VAL A 60 -8.12 18.83 -18.33
N ARG A 61 -8.27 20.15 -18.20
CA ARG A 61 -9.07 20.96 -19.15
C ARG A 61 -8.54 20.95 -20.58
N GLU A 62 -7.22 20.87 -20.74
CA GLU A 62 -6.59 20.94 -22.07
C GLU A 62 -6.73 19.63 -22.85
N THR A 63 -6.55 18.49 -22.18
CA THR A 63 -6.50 17.17 -22.82
C THR A 63 -7.79 16.36 -22.63
N ASN A 64 -8.68 16.80 -21.73
CA ASN A 64 -9.78 16.00 -21.18
C ASN A 64 -9.35 14.66 -20.53
N GLY A 65 -8.05 14.48 -20.25
CA GLY A 65 -7.55 13.30 -19.54
C GLY A 65 -7.98 13.28 -18.08
N MET A 66 -8.20 12.10 -17.51
CA MET A 66 -8.55 11.95 -16.10
C MET A 66 -7.31 11.91 -15.21
N VAL A 67 -7.44 12.50 -14.02
CA VAL A 67 -6.44 12.45 -12.95
C VAL A 67 -7.11 12.14 -11.61
N SER A 68 -6.34 11.55 -10.70
CA SER A 68 -6.72 11.40 -9.31
C SER A 68 -6.16 12.56 -8.49
N VAL A 69 -6.95 13.05 -7.54
CA VAL A 69 -6.66 14.20 -6.71
C VAL A 69 -6.85 13.86 -5.25
N ARG A 70 -5.82 14.14 -4.45
CA ARG A 70 -5.90 14.12 -2.99
C ARG A 70 -5.76 15.52 -2.43
N ARG A 71 -6.65 15.87 -1.51
CA ARG A 71 -6.73 17.20 -0.90
C ARG A 71 -6.53 17.08 0.61
N TYR A 72 -5.46 17.66 1.13
CA TYR A 72 -5.08 17.60 2.54
C TYR A 72 -5.21 18.98 3.17
N TYR A 73 -5.82 19.06 4.35
CA TYR A 73 -5.73 20.28 5.16
C TYR A 73 -4.34 20.38 5.79
N ILE A 74 -3.66 21.50 5.55
CA ILE A 74 -2.29 21.71 6.02
C ILE A 74 -2.32 22.07 7.50
N THR A 75 -1.65 21.27 8.32
CA THR A 75 -1.38 21.58 9.73
C THR A 75 0.13 21.64 9.96
N SER A 76 0.58 22.44 10.91
CA SER A 76 2.01 22.58 11.23
C SER A 76 2.67 21.25 11.64
N SER A 77 1.90 20.31 12.20
CA SER A 77 2.38 18.97 12.56
C SER A 77 2.55 18.03 11.36
N MET A 78 1.89 18.32 10.23
CA MET A 78 1.91 17.47 9.03
C MET A 78 2.84 18.00 7.94
N GLU A 79 3.19 19.28 7.99
CA GLU A 79 3.92 19.96 6.91
C GLU A 79 5.21 19.22 6.51
N SER A 80 6.04 18.80 7.47
CA SER A 80 7.27 18.08 7.17
C SER A 80 7.03 16.71 6.53
N LEU A 81 5.95 16.01 6.92
CA LEU A 81 5.58 14.72 6.36
C LEU A 81 5.09 14.88 4.91
N LEU A 82 4.26 15.89 4.65
CA LEU A 82 3.76 16.21 3.31
C LEU A 82 4.88 16.66 2.37
N CYS A 83 5.85 17.44 2.85
CA CYS A 83 7.04 17.79 2.07
C CYS A 83 7.82 16.55 1.66
N CYS A 84 8.11 15.65 2.61
CA CYS A 84 8.79 14.38 2.31
C CYS A 84 7.99 13.54 1.30
N GLU A 85 6.66 13.46 1.44
CA GLU A 85 5.80 12.72 0.52
C GLU A 85 5.93 13.26 -0.92
N ILE A 86 5.83 14.58 -1.13
CA ILE A 86 5.96 15.20 -2.45
C ILE A 86 7.35 14.95 -3.04
N GLU A 87 8.42 15.12 -2.25
CA GLU A 87 9.78 14.90 -2.72
C GLU A 87 10.02 13.45 -3.18
N LEU A 88 9.46 12.48 -2.47
CA LEU A 88 9.56 11.07 -2.81
C LEU A 88 8.73 10.73 -4.05
N LEU A 89 7.48 11.23 -4.12
CA LEU A 89 6.60 11.06 -5.27
C LEU A 89 7.21 11.63 -6.56
N LYS A 90 7.85 12.80 -6.49
CA LYS A 90 8.53 13.42 -7.63
C LYS A 90 9.74 12.63 -8.14
N LYS A 91 10.40 11.86 -7.27
CA LYS A 91 11.56 11.03 -7.61
C LYS A 91 11.17 9.65 -8.14
N ALA A 92 9.96 9.17 -7.80
CA ALA A 92 9.50 7.84 -8.16
C ALA A 92 8.99 7.79 -9.61
N GLN A 93 9.66 7.00 -10.44
CA GLN A 93 9.27 6.74 -11.83
C GLN A 93 9.47 5.26 -12.15
N HIS A 94 8.38 4.50 -12.14
CA HIS A 94 8.39 3.06 -12.41
C HIS A 94 7.01 2.59 -12.91
N GLU A 95 6.97 1.55 -13.74
CA GLU A 95 5.72 1.04 -14.32
C GLU A 95 4.69 0.63 -13.25
N ASN A 96 5.16 0.03 -12.15
CA ASN A 96 4.35 -0.42 -11.02
C ASN A 96 4.30 0.56 -9.84
N VAL A 97 4.67 1.82 -10.02
CA VAL A 97 4.52 2.86 -8.98
C VAL A 97 3.63 3.97 -9.54
N LEU A 98 2.72 4.48 -8.72
CA LEU A 98 1.77 5.50 -9.14
C LEU A 98 2.50 6.78 -9.57
N HIS A 99 2.19 7.24 -10.78
CA HIS A 99 2.82 8.41 -11.38
C HIS A 99 2.29 9.71 -10.76
N TYR A 100 3.21 10.48 -10.19
CA TYR A 100 2.98 11.85 -9.77
C TYR A 100 2.84 12.78 -10.98
N VAL A 101 1.82 13.64 -10.98
CA VAL A 101 1.56 14.61 -12.05
C VAL A 101 1.87 16.04 -11.58
N ASP A 102 1.26 16.46 -10.48
CA ASP A 102 1.39 17.85 -9.99
C ASP A 102 1.05 17.96 -8.49
N SER A 103 1.38 19.09 -7.87
CA SER A 103 0.91 19.44 -6.54
C SER A 103 0.92 20.95 -6.35
N PHE A 104 -0.11 21.53 -5.74
CA PHE A 104 -0.25 22.97 -5.51
C PHE A 104 -1.03 23.25 -4.23
N ILE A 105 -0.97 24.48 -3.74
CA ILE A 105 -1.67 24.89 -2.51
C ILE A 105 -2.84 25.82 -2.88
N GLU A 106 -4.02 25.45 -2.42
CA GLU A 106 -5.25 26.24 -2.54
C GLU A 106 -5.51 27.00 -1.22
N ASP A 107 -5.77 28.31 -1.33
CA ASP A 107 -6.13 29.21 -0.23
C ASP A 107 -5.18 29.19 0.98
N ASN A 108 -3.90 28.83 0.78
CA ASN A 108 -2.91 28.59 1.84
C ASN A 108 -3.36 27.59 2.92
N LYS A 109 -4.36 26.74 2.62
CA LYS A 109 -4.98 25.83 3.58
C LYS A 109 -4.97 24.39 3.11
N PHE A 110 -5.13 24.17 1.81
CA PHE A 110 -5.28 22.83 1.25
C PHE A 110 -4.16 22.52 0.29
N LEU A 111 -3.40 21.46 0.59
CA LEU A 111 -2.45 20.87 -0.34
C LEU A 111 -3.21 19.93 -1.29
N TRP A 112 -3.02 20.13 -2.58
CA TRP A 112 -3.48 19.23 -3.63
C TRP A 112 -2.29 18.40 -4.12
N ILE A 113 -2.48 17.09 -4.21
CA ILE A 113 -1.56 16.17 -4.89
C ILE A 113 -2.34 15.51 -6.02
N VAL A 114 -1.84 15.68 -7.24
CA VAL A 114 -2.43 15.17 -8.48
C VAL A 114 -1.55 14.03 -9.00
N SER A 115 -2.17 12.90 -9.34
CA SER A 115 -1.52 11.72 -9.90
C SER A 115 -2.29 11.19 -11.12
N GLU A 116 -1.70 10.21 -11.81
CA GLU A 116 -2.44 9.45 -12.81
C GLU A 116 -3.73 8.84 -12.21
N PHE A 117 -4.76 8.74 -13.03
CA PHE A 117 -6.01 8.08 -12.65
C PHE A 117 -5.92 6.58 -12.97
N VAL A 118 -6.32 5.75 -12.02
CA VAL A 118 -6.30 4.28 -12.12
C VAL A 118 -7.73 3.77 -11.92
N ASP A 119 -8.29 3.14 -12.94
CA ASP A 119 -9.73 3.02 -13.22
C ASP A 119 -10.39 1.71 -12.73
N GLY A 120 -9.62 0.81 -12.11
CA GLY A 120 -10.06 -0.54 -11.72
C GLY A 120 -10.22 -0.77 -10.22
N GLY A 121 -10.07 0.27 -9.38
CA GLY A 121 -10.22 0.12 -7.92
C GLY A 121 -8.91 -0.19 -7.20
N THR A 122 -9.04 -0.79 -6.02
CA THR A 122 -7.93 -1.28 -5.18
C THR A 122 -7.90 -2.81 -5.12
N LEU A 123 -6.81 -3.38 -4.63
CA LEU A 123 -6.75 -4.82 -4.37
C LEU A 123 -7.69 -5.25 -3.24
N THR A 124 -7.96 -4.38 -2.25
CA THR A 124 -8.96 -4.60 -1.20
C THR A 124 -10.34 -4.86 -1.81
N ASP A 125 -10.72 -4.08 -2.83
CA ASP A 125 -12.03 -4.21 -3.50
C ASP A 125 -12.22 -5.61 -4.14
N ILE A 126 -11.13 -6.30 -4.51
CA ILE A 126 -11.17 -7.68 -4.99
C ILE A 126 -11.24 -8.65 -3.82
N PHE A 127 -10.45 -8.42 -2.76
CA PHE A 127 -10.41 -9.27 -1.58
C PHE A 127 -11.76 -9.36 -0.86
N GLU A 128 -12.50 -8.25 -0.80
CA GLU A 128 -13.86 -8.22 -0.26
C GLU A 128 -14.84 -9.10 -1.05
N GLN A 129 -14.52 -9.47 -2.30
CA GLN A 129 -15.35 -10.30 -3.17
C GLN A 129 -14.87 -11.76 -3.26
N LEU A 130 -13.95 -12.19 -2.39
CA LEU A 130 -13.38 -13.55 -2.41
C LEU A 130 -14.36 -14.67 -2.08
N GLU A 131 -15.54 -14.36 -1.54
CA GLU A 131 -16.65 -15.33 -1.44
C GLU A 131 -17.21 -15.70 -2.83
N SER A 132 -17.13 -14.78 -3.79
CA SER A 132 -17.67 -14.93 -5.14
C SER A 132 -16.59 -15.15 -6.21
N ILE A 133 -15.34 -14.82 -5.88
CA ILE A 133 -14.20 -14.82 -6.80
C ILE A 133 -13.07 -15.67 -6.22
N GLN A 134 -12.43 -16.47 -7.06
CA GLN A 134 -11.25 -17.24 -6.67
C GLN A 134 -10.08 -16.91 -7.58
N PHE A 135 -8.94 -16.57 -7.00
CA PHE A 135 -7.70 -16.41 -7.75
C PHE A 135 -7.16 -17.76 -8.20
N GLU A 136 -6.72 -17.82 -9.45
CA GLU A 136 -5.75 -18.84 -9.87
C GLU A 136 -4.36 -18.49 -9.33
N GLU A 137 -3.51 -19.50 -9.06
CA GLU A 137 -2.14 -19.24 -8.62
C GLU A 137 -1.31 -18.42 -9.62
N SER A 138 -1.63 -18.51 -10.92
CA SER A 138 -1.02 -17.70 -11.97
C SER A 138 -1.34 -16.21 -11.79
N GLN A 139 -2.57 -15.88 -11.38
CA GLN A 139 -3.01 -14.52 -11.07
C GLN A 139 -2.41 -14.02 -9.76
N LEU A 140 -2.31 -14.90 -8.75
CA LEU A 140 -1.58 -14.61 -7.51
C LEU A 140 -0.12 -14.24 -7.81
N ALA A 141 0.56 -15.06 -8.62
CA ALA A 141 1.94 -14.83 -9.03
C ALA A 141 2.08 -13.52 -9.83
N TYR A 142 1.12 -13.18 -10.69
CA TYR A 142 1.13 -11.93 -11.46
C TYR A 142 1.08 -10.71 -10.55
N PHE A 143 0.10 -10.60 -9.64
CA PHE A 143 0.01 -9.41 -8.80
C PHE A 143 1.21 -9.29 -7.85
N VAL A 144 1.65 -10.42 -7.29
CA VAL A 144 2.84 -10.47 -6.43
C VAL A 144 4.07 -10.00 -7.20
N LEU A 145 4.26 -10.43 -8.45
CA LEU A 145 5.38 -10.00 -9.29
C LEU A 145 5.34 -8.50 -9.55
N MET A 146 4.19 -7.92 -9.89
CA MET A 146 4.04 -6.49 -10.13
C MET A 146 4.34 -5.66 -8.88
N CYS A 147 3.80 -6.06 -7.72
CA CYS A 147 4.10 -5.43 -6.45
C CYS A 147 5.60 -5.55 -6.12
N LEU A 148 6.20 -6.73 -6.28
CA LEU A 148 7.60 -6.97 -5.97
C LEU A 148 8.56 -6.13 -6.83
N ARG A 149 8.25 -5.93 -8.11
CA ARG A 149 9.00 -5.01 -8.98
C ARG A 149 8.95 -3.56 -8.46
N GLY A 150 7.77 -3.09 -8.08
CA GLY A 150 7.59 -1.77 -7.46
C GLY A 150 8.38 -1.64 -6.15
N ILE A 151 8.29 -2.63 -5.26
CA ILE A 151 9.05 -2.67 -4.00
C ILE A 151 10.56 -2.64 -4.25
N HIS A 152 11.05 -3.46 -5.18
CA HIS A 152 12.47 -3.51 -5.52
C HIS A 152 12.97 -2.15 -6.04
N TYR A 153 12.19 -1.50 -6.91
CA TYR A 153 12.49 -0.14 -7.39
C TYR A 153 12.57 0.86 -6.23
N LEU A 154 11.53 0.91 -5.39
CA LEU A 154 11.47 1.86 -4.26
C LEU A 154 12.62 1.65 -3.27
N GLN A 155 12.90 0.39 -2.92
CA GLN A 155 13.99 0.03 -2.01
C GLN A 155 15.37 0.40 -2.58
N SER A 156 15.63 0.13 -3.87
CA SER A 156 16.90 0.48 -4.51
C SER A 156 17.14 1.99 -4.63
N HIS A 157 16.07 2.80 -4.60
CA HIS A 157 16.13 4.26 -4.63
C HIS A 157 16.04 4.91 -3.23
N GLY A 158 15.98 4.10 -2.16
CA GLY A 158 15.89 4.59 -0.78
C GLY A 158 14.57 5.32 -0.48
N ILE A 159 13.50 4.98 -1.20
CA ILE A 159 12.17 5.57 -1.03
C ILE A 159 11.41 4.75 0.01
N PRO A 160 11.14 5.28 1.21
CA PRO A 160 10.34 4.57 2.20
C PRO A 160 8.91 4.41 1.69
N TYR A 161 8.35 3.21 1.85
CA TYR A 161 7.02 2.84 1.42
C TYR A 161 6.37 1.95 2.47
N GLU A 162 5.06 2.02 2.61
CA GLU A 162 4.26 1.15 3.48
C GLU A 162 3.20 0.47 2.62
N LEU A 163 3.17 -0.87 2.64
CA LEU A 163 2.38 -1.67 1.71
C LEU A 163 1.22 -2.37 2.43
N GLN A 164 0.04 -2.25 1.84
CA GLN A 164 -1.18 -2.96 2.20
C GLN A 164 -2.08 -3.03 0.96
N SER A 165 -3.15 -3.84 1.01
CA SER A 165 -4.07 -4.07 -0.11
C SER A 165 -4.70 -2.76 -0.65
N ASP A 166 -5.06 -1.82 0.23
CA ASP A 166 -5.61 -0.50 -0.17
C ASP A 166 -4.63 0.36 -0.99
N CYS A 167 -3.33 0.12 -0.82
CA CYS A 167 -2.28 0.88 -1.50
C CYS A 167 -1.92 0.28 -2.88
N VAL A 168 -2.56 -0.82 -3.27
CA VAL A 168 -2.36 -1.46 -4.57
C VAL A 168 -3.52 -1.09 -5.48
N LEU A 169 -3.29 -0.17 -6.42
CA LEU A 169 -4.30 0.28 -7.37
C LEU A 169 -4.27 -0.58 -8.63
N LEU A 170 -5.45 -0.83 -9.19
CA LEU A 170 -5.67 -1.72 -10.31
C LEU A 170 -6.27 -0.94 -11.47
N SER A 171 -5.76 -1.12 -12.70
CA SER A 171 -6.43 -0.62 -13.91
C SER A 171 -7.32 -1.71 -14.49
N LEU A 172 -8.41 -1.34 -15.17
CA LEU A 172 -9.27 -2.24 -15.94
C LEU A 172 -8.52 -3.05 -17.00
N SER A 173 -7.34 -2.59 -17.42
CA SER A 173 -6.44 -3.30 -18.32
C SER A 173 -5.55 -4.36 -17.63
N GLY A 174 -5.69 -4.55 -16.31
CA GLY A 174 -4.89 -5.49 -15.54
C GLY A 174 -3.52 -4.96 -15.09
N HIS A 175 -3.23 -3.67 -15.31
CA HIS A 175 -2.02 -3.04 -14.77
C HIS A 175 -2.14 -2.75 -13.28
N ILE A 176 -1.02 -2.85 -12.56
CA ILE A 176 -0.95 -2.70 -11.10
C ILE A 176 0.02 -1.57 -10.73
N LYS A 177 -0.43 -0.68 -9.85
CA LYS A 177 0.29 0.52 -9.41
C LYS A 177 0.34 0.59 -7.89
N LEU A 178 1.55 0.66 -7.34
CA LEU A 178 1.77 0.96 -5.93
C LEU A 178 1.54 2.46 -5.67
N SER A 179 0.46 2.75 -4.95
CA SER A 179 0.05 4.10 -4.54
C SER A 179 0.66 4.42 -3.18
N SER A 180 1.80 5.12 -3.21
CA SER A 180 2.69 5.35 -2.06
C SER A 180 2.19 6.37 -1.05
N LEU A 181 1.05 6.17 -0.42
CA LEU A 181 0.40 7.26 0.30
C LEU A 181 -0.13 6.74 1.61
N ARG A 182 0.67 6.94 2.65
CA ARG A 182 0.27 6.75 4.05
C ARG A 182 -1.15 7.32 4.16
N ASN A 183 -2.13 6.42 4.34
CA ASN A 183 -3.56 6.72 4.48
C ASN A 183 -3.77 8.04 5.26
N PRO A 184 -4.58 9.00 4.77
CA PRO A 184 -4.80 10.28 5.45
C PRO A 184 -5.25 10.14 6.91
N SER A 185 -5.83 9.00 7.27
CA SER A 185 -6.15 8.67 8.66
C SER A 185 -4.93 8.75 9.58
N TYR A 186 -3.72 8.44 9.09
CA TYR A 186 -2.45 8.51 9.85
C TYR A 186 -2.08 9.91 10.28
N TYR A 187 -2.67 10.93 9.66
CA TYR A 187 -2.48 12.32 10.05
C TYR A 187 -3.50 12.79 11.10
N SER A 188 -4.50 11.96 11.41
CA SER A 188 -5.38 12.17 12.55
C SER A 188 -4.73 11.59 13.81
N ARG A 189 -4.79 12.30 14.95
CA ARG A 189 -4.32 11.81 16.28
C ARG A 189 -4.96 10.49 16.74
N ARG A 190 -5.84 9.87 15.94
CA ARG A 190 -6.62 8.67 16.27
C ARG A 190 -6.30 7.46 15.39
N SER A 191 -5.60 7.60 14.27
CA SER A 191 -5.18 6.41 13.51
C SER A 191 -3.73 6.06 13.83
N THR A 192 -3.60 4.92 14.48
CA THR A 192 -2.36 4.20 14.67
C THR A 192 -1.73 3.88 13.32
N VAL A 193 -0.42 4.09 13.21
CA VAL A 193 0.44 3.78 12.05
C VAL A 193 0.32 2.30 11.67
N GLY A 194 0.20 2.03 10.37
CA GLY A 194 -0.19 0.75 9.84
C GLY A 194 -1.62 0.38 10.18
N THR A 195 -2.31 -0.25 9.23
CA THR A 195 -3.26 -1.27 9.64
C THR A 195 -2.39 -2.39 10.24
N PRO A 196 -2.45 -2.63 11.56
CA PRO A 196 -1.39 -3.32 12.33
C PRO A 196 -1.07 -4.73 11.82
N TYR A 197 -1.99 -5.32 11.07
CA TYR A 197 -1.94 -6.70 10.58
C TYR A 197 -0.90 -6.93 9.46
N TRP A 198 -0.42 -5.88 8.78
CA TRP A 198 0.61 -5.98 7.73
C TRP A 198 2.02 -5.61 8.21
N LEU A 199 2.18 -5.21 9.48
CA LEU A 199 3.47 -4.78 10.02
C LEU A 199 4.40 -5.95 10.31
N SER A 200 5.65 -5.82 9.92
CA SER A 200 6.68 -6.83 10.18
C SER A 200 7.14 -6.83 11.64
N PRO A 201 7.55 -7.99 12.22
CA PRO A 201 8.01 -8.08 13.60
C PRO A 201 9.11 -7.08 13.96
N ASP A 202 10.05 -6.86 13.05
CA ASP A 202 11.20 -5.98 13.24
C ASP A 202 10.84 -4.49 13.17
N TYR A 203 9.89 -4.12 12.31
CA TYR A 203 9.33 -2.77 12.28
C TYR A 203 8.63 -2.45 13.61
N ILE A 204 7.82 -3.38 14.13
CA ILE A 204 7.11 -3.21 15.41
C ILE A 204 8.09 -3.09 16.58
N LEU A 205 9.17 -3.90 16.57
CA LEU A 205 10.23 -3.86 17.57
C LEU A 205 11.19 -2.66 17.40
N ASN A 206 10.94 -1.76 16.44
CA ASN A 206 11.75 -0.58 16.14
C ASN A 206 13.24 -0.91 15.93
N LYS A 207 13.52 -2.09 15.37
CA LYS A 207 14.84 -2.45 14.85
C LYS A 207 14.92 -1.88 13.44
N SER A 208 16.11 -1.48 12.96
CA SER A 208 16.31 -0.98 11.58
C SER A 208 15.73 -1.98 10.58
N PRO A 209 14.49 -1.77 10.09
CA PRO A 209 13.77 -2.82 9.40
C PRO A 209 14.34 -2.91 7.99
N THR A 210 14.59 -4.14 7.53
CA THR A 210 14.99 -4.38 6.15
C THR A 210 14.04 -5.38 5.53
N ASN A 211 13.59 -5.13 4.31
CA ASN A 211 12.60 -5.99 3.64
C ASN A 211 11.29 -6.10 4.45
N ASP A 212 10.84 -5.01 5.09
CA ASP A 212 9.54 -4.89 5.74
C ASP A 212 8.40 -4.95 4.71
N ASN A 213 8.52 -4.28 3.58
CA ASN A 213 7.54 -4.37 2.49
C ASN A 213 7.45 -5.77 1.88
N VAL A 214 8.51 -6.60 1.99
CA VAL A 214 8.47 -8.02 1.60
C VAL A 214 7.57 -8.81 2.55
N TRP A 215 7.63 -8.52 3.86
CA TRP A 215 6.71 -9.11 4.84
C TRP A 215 5.27 -8.71 4.51
N SER A 216 5.01 -7.42 4.30
CA SER A 216 3.67 -6.92 3.97
C SER A 216 3.13 -7.50 2.66
N LEU A 217 3.99 -7.73 1.66
CA LEU A 217 3.63 -8.47 0.44
C LEU A 217 3.24 -9.91 0.73
N GLY A 218 3.96 -10.59 1.64
CA GLY A 218 3.58 -11.92 2.12
C GLY A 218 2.22 -11.92 2.82
N VAL A 219 1.94 -10.90 3.64
CA VAL A 219 0.62 -10.73 4.27
C VAL A 219 -0.48 -10.51 3.23
N MET A 220 -0.26 -9.71 2.19
CA MET A 220 -1.25 -9.56 1.10
C MET A 220 -1.45 -10.86 0.31
N LEU A 221 -0.39 -11.66 0.11
CA LEU A 221 -0.53 -12.98 -0.52
C LEU A 221 -1.35 -13.94 0.38
N TRP A 222 -1.14 -13.87 1.69
CA TRP A 222 -1.98 -14.60 2.65
C TRP A 222 -3.45 -14.16 2.54
N GLU A 223 -3.70 -12.85 2.59
CA GLU A 223 -5.03 -12.25 2.46
C GLU A 223 -5.74 -12.67 1.16
N ALA A 224 -5.02 -12.69 0.03
CA ALA A 224 -5.55 -13.17 -1.24
C ALA A 224 -5.99 -14.65 -1.23
N ILE A 225 -5.42 -15.46 -0.33
CA ILE A 225 -5.73 -16.89 -0.18
C ILE A 225 -6.84 -17.11 0.84
N THR A 226 -6.89 -16.30 1.91
CA THR A 226 -7.76 -16.53 3.06
C THR A 226 -8.94 -15.57 3.18
N GLY A 227 -9.01 -14.53 2.36
CA GLY A 227 -10.03 -13.47 2.45
C GLY A 227 -9.62 -12.29 3.32
N GLU A 228 -8.91 -12.56 4.42
CA GLU A 228 -8.55 -11.55 5.41
C GLU A 228 -7.08 -11.67 5.84
N PRO A 229 -6.44 -10.58 6.31
CA PRO A 229 -5.08 -10.65 6.83
C PRO A 229 -5.01 -11.50 8.12
N PRO A 230 -3.83 -12.04 8.49
CA PRO A 230 -3.66 -12.82 9.70
C PRO A 230 -4.07 -12.04 10.96
N TYR A 231 -4.76 -12.72 11.87
CA TYR A 231 -5.12 -12.21 13.19
C TYR A 231 -6.07 -11.01 13.20
N ILE A 232 -6.79 -10.78 12.10
CA ILE A 232 -7.79 -9.71 12.00
C ILE A 232 -8.86 -9.80 13.10
N GLU A 233 -9.15 -11.01 13.58
CA GLU A 233 -10.08 -11.29 14.67
C GLU A 233 -9.57 -10.81 16.04
N PHE A 234 -8.27 -10.54 16.15
CA PHE A 234 -7.67 -10.02 17.38
C PHE A 234 -7.63 -8.48 17.40
N PRO A 235 -7.77 -7.87 18.59
CA PRO A 235 -7.49 -6.45 18.75
C PRO A 235 -6.06 -6.11 18.28
N PRO A 236 -5.83 -4.91 17.70
CA PRO A 236 -4.54 -4.47 17.16
C PRO A 236 -3.31 -4.85 17.98
N ILE A 237 -3.31 -4.52 19.26
CA ILE A 237 -2.18 -4.77 20.17
C ILE A 237 -1.90 -6.28 20.33
N ARG A 238 -2.95 -7.10 20.35
CA ARG A 238 -2.81 -8.56 20.44
C ARG A 238 -2.29 -9.14 19.12
N ALA A 239 -2.78 -8.67 17.98
CA ALA A 239 -2.29 -9.09 16.68
C ALA A 239 -0.78 -8.79 16.51
N LEU A 240 -0.34 -7.58 16.90
CA LEU A 240 1.07 -7.20 16.92
C LEU A 240 1.92 -8.10 17.83
N PHE A 241 1.41 -8.38 19.04
CA PHE A 241 2.10 -9.25 20.00
C PHE A 241 2.30 -10.67 19.44
N VAL A 242 1.23 -11.29 18.94
CA VAL A 242 1.27 -12.65 18.37
C VAL A 242 2.18 -12.69 17.13
N THR A 243 2.12 -11.66 16.27
CA THR A 243 3.00 -11.53 15.11
C THR A 243 4.49 -11.56 15.50
N ILE A 244 4.86 -10.89 16.59
CA ILE A 244 6.24 -10.90 17.10
C ILE A 244 6.62 -12.26 17.68
N THR A 245 5.74 -12.87 18.49
CA THR A 245 6.07 -14.07 19.26
C THR A 245 5.99 -15.35 18.44
N GLU A 246 5.00 -15.45 17.55
CA GLU A 246 4.62 -16.66 16.83
C GLU A 246 4.87 -16.54 15.33
N GLY A 247 4.71 -15.34 14.74
CA GLY A 247 4.79 -15.11 13.29
C GLY A 247 3.41 -15.03 12.69
N ILE A 248 3.27 -15.38 11.41
CA ILE A 248 1.95 -15.62 10.80
C ILE A 248 1.55 -17.09 11.04
N PRO A 249 0.25 -17.43 11.08
CA PRO A 249 -0.18 -18.81 11.26
C PRO A 249 0.18 -19.63 10.01
N PRO A 250 0.26 -20.96 10.09
CA PRO A 250 0.42 -21.80 8.91
C PRO A 250 -0.89 -21.85 8.10
N LEU A 251 -0.79 -21.88 6.78
CA LEU A 251 -1.94 -22.13 5.90
C LEU A 251 -2.53 -23.53 6.19
N SER A 252 -3.85 -23.66 6.04
CA SER A 252 -4.54 -24.94 6.24
C SER A 252 -4.02 -25.99 5.26
N SER A 253 -3.67 -27.18 5.76
CA SER A 253 -3.21 -28.31 4.94
C SER A 253 -4.26 -28.84 3.96
N HIS A 254 -5.50 -28.39 4.09
CA HIS A 254 -6.60 -28.76 3.19
C HIS A 254 -6.70 -27.89 1.94
N LEU A 255 -5.99 -26.76 1.89
CA LEU A 255 -5.97 -25.90 0.71
C LEU A 255 -5.08 -26.53 -0.38
N PRO A 256 -5.55 -26.62 -1.63
CA PRO A 256 -4.81 -27.26 -2.72
C PRO A 256 -3.74 -26.33 -3.31
N LEU A 257 -2.81 -25.85 -2.48
CA LEU A 257 -1.77 -24.89 -2.88
C LEU A 257 -0.48 -25.58 -3.31
N SER A 258 0.17 -25.01 -4.32
CA SER A 258 1.45 -25.52 -4.82
C SER A 258 2.60 -25.29 -3.83
N GLY A 259 3.56 -26.21 -3.82
CA GLY A 259 4.79 -26.07 -3.03
C GLY A 259 5.53 -24.75 -3.29
N PRO A 260 5.70 -24.30 -4.55
CA PRO A 260 6.32 -23.01 -4.85
C PRO A 260 5.60 -21.80 -4.24
N LEU A 261 4.27 -21.78 -4.23
CA LEU A 261 3.49 -20.69 -3.62
C LEU A 261 3.73 -20.65 -2.11
N VAL A 262 3.63 -21.80 -1.44
CA VAL A 262 3.85 -21.90 0.01
C VAL A 262 5.29 -21.51 0.38
N ASP A 263 6.29 -21.98 -0.38
CA ASP A 263 7.70 -21.61 -0.18
C ASP A 263 7.95 -20.11 -0.37
N PHE A 264 7.31 -19.49 -1.37
CA PHE A 264 7.39 -18.03 -1.58
C PHE A 264 6.84 -17.27 -0.38
N LEU A 265 5.65 -17.65 0.08
CA LEU A 265 5.00 -17.04 1.23
C LEU A 265 5.89 -17.15 2.49
N CYS A 266 6.43 -18.32 2.78
CA CYS A 266 7.35 -18.53 3.91
C CYS A 266 8.58 -17.63 3.84
N LYS A 267 9.18 -17.45 2.65
CA LYS A 267 10.34 -16.56 2.46
C LYS A 267 10.02 -15.09 2.64
N CYS A 268 8.80 -14.68 2.28
CA CYS A 268 8.31 -13.32 2.52
C CYS A 268 8.08 -13.06 4.01
N THR A 269 7.47 -14.03 4.71
CA THR A 269 7.06 -13.90 6.11
C THR A 269 8.04 -14.54 7.09
N GLU A 270 9.32 -14.61 6.73
CA GLU A 270 10.39 -15.00 7.65
C GLU A 270 10.52 -13.92 8.74
N ARG A 271 10.40 -14.35 10.00
CA ARG A 271 10.44 -13.45 11.16
C ARG A 271 11.82 -12.87 11.38
N ASN A 272 12.87 -13.66 11.13
CA ASN A 272 14.23 -13.17 11.24
C ASN A 272 14.59 -12.31 10.02
N THR A 273 14.59 -11.00 10.20
CA THR A 273 14.92 -10.03 9.14
C THR A 273 16.25 -10.31 8.45
N ALA A 274 17.24 -10.85 9.15
CA ALA A 274 18.55 -11.18 8.56
C ALA A 274 18.48 -12.34 7.54
N VAL A 275 17.42 -13.15 7.61
CA VAL A 275 17.18 -14.31 6.74
C VAL A 275 16.03 -14.06 5.76
N ARG A 276 15.13 -13.11 6.06
CA ARG A 276 14.03 -12.72 5.18
C ARG A 276 14.57 -12.33 3.81
N SER A 277 14.01 -12.94 2.77
CA SER A 277 14.51 -12.79 1.41
C SER A 277 14.39 -11.33 0.94
N SER A 278 15.39 -10.86 0.18
CA SER A 278 15.33 -9.55 -0.45
C SER A 278 14.40 -9.57 -1.67
N PRO A 279 13.88 -8.42 -2.11
CA PRO A 279 13.08 -8.37 -3.33
C PRO A 279 13.82 -8.92 -4.56
N SER A 280 15.13 -8.64 -4.66
CA SER A 280 15.98 -9.14 -5.74
C SER A 280 16.01 -10.67 -5.82
N LEU A 281 16.11 -11.36 -4.68
CA LEU A 281 16.09 -12.83 -4.64
C LEU A 281 14.69 -13.40 -4.93
N LEU A 282 13.65 -12.74 -4.44
CA LEU A 282 12.27 -13.18 -4.64
C LEU A 282 11.81 -13.02 -6.10
N LEU A 283 12.35 -12.05 -6.85
CA LEU A 283 12.06 -11.89 -8.28
C LEU A 283 12.47 -13.12 -9.12
N GLU A 284 13.43 -13.91 -8.64
CA GLU A 284 13.90 -15.13 -9.29
C GLU A 284 13.19 -16.40 -8.79
N HIS A 285 12.20 -16.26 -7.90
CA HIS A 285 11.55 -17.39 -7.24
C HIS A 285 10.75 -18.27 -8.21
N PRO A 286 10.75 -19.61 -8.06
CA PRO A 286 9.97 -20.52 -8.92
C PRO A 286 8.48 -20.20 -9.05
N PHE A 287 7.86 -19.68 -7.98
CA PHE A 287 6.46 -19.23 -7.97
C PHE A 287 6.17 -18.17 -9.05
N LEU A 288 7.14 -17.29 -9.34
CA LEU A 288 6.97 -16.17 -10.27
C LEU A 288 7.39 -16.51 -11.71
N LYS A 289 7.66 -17.78 -12.03
CA LYS A 289 8.11 -18.18 -13.39
C LYS A 289 6.98 -18.20 -14.42
N HIS A 290 5.75 -18.42 -13.99
CA HIS A 290 4.58 -18.55 -14.86
C HIS A 290 3.40 -17.69 -14.37
N PRO A 291 3.58 -16.36 -14.21
CA PRO A 291 2.48 -15.47 -13.87
C PRO A 291 1.49 -15.41 -15.04
N SER A 292 0.24 -15.10 -14.74
CA SER A 292 -0.76 -14.78 -15.77
C SER A 292 -0.38 -13.51 -16.54
N SER A 293 -1.03 -13.27 -17.67
CA SER A 293 -0.96 -12.01 -18.40
C SER A 293 -1.78 -10.90 -17.72
N PRO A 294 -1.54 -9.62 -18.05
CA PRO A 294 -2.40 -8.51 -17.61
C PRO A 294 -3.87 -8.73 -18.00
N ASP A 295 -4.14 -9.20 -19.22
CA ASP A 295 -5.51 -9.46 -19.69
C ASP A 295 -6.22 -10.55 -18.86
N GLN A 296 -5.50 -11.59 -18.46
CA GLN A 296 -6.03 -12.63 -17.56
C GLN A 296 -6.23 -12.13 -16.13
N PHE A 297 -5.48 -11.12 -15.70
CA PHE A 297 -5.71 -10.47 -14.41
C PHE A 297 -6.88 -9.48 -14.50
N ALA A 298 -7.05 -8.79 -15.64
CA ALA A 298 -8.17 -7.88 -15.89
C ALA A 298 -9.54 -8.57 -15.72
N THR A 299 -9.65 -9.87 -16.06
CA THR A 299 -10.90 -10.61 -15.86
C THR A 299 -11.36 -10.62 -14.40
N ILE A 300 -10.43 -10.72 -13.45
CA ILE A 300 -10.75 -10.75 -12.02
C ILE A 300 -11.18 -9.38 -11.50
N ILE A 301 -10.57 -8.32 -12.04
CA ILE A 301 -10.95 -6.93 -11.75
C ILE A 301 -12.37 -6.67 -12.24
N HIS A 302 -12.69 -7.07 -13.47
CA HIS A 302 -14.03 -6.90 -14.02
C HIS A 302 -15.10 -7.71 -13.26
N GLN A 303 -14.76 -8.92 -12.79
CA GLN A 303 -15.65 -9.70 -11.94
C GLN A 303 -15.92 -9.00 -10.61
N ALA A 304 -14.89 -8.49 -9.93
CA ALA A 304 -15.05 -7.78 -8.66
C ALA A 304 -15.90 -6.52 -8.83
N GLN A 305 -15.69 -5.75 -9.91
CA GLN A 305 -16.50 -4.56 -10.18
C GLN A 305 -17.96 -4.87 -10.48
N PHE A 306 -18.26 -6.02 -11.10
CA PHE A 306 -19.64 -6.44 -11.31
C PHE A 306 -20.36 -6.61 -9.98
N PHE A 307 -19.75 -7.34 -9.04
CA PHE A 307 -20.34 -7.55 -7.71
C PHE A 307 -20.43 -6.26 -6.89
N ASN A 308 -19.47 -5.35 -6.99
CA ASN A 308 -19.52 -4.07 -6.28
C ASN A 308 -20.65 -3.14 -6.76
N ASN A 309 -21.07 -3.24 -8.03
CA ASN A 309 -22.13 -2.40 -8.60
C ASN A 309 -23.55 -2.96 -8.40
N ASP A 310 -23.70 -4.28 -8.19
CA ASP A 310 -25.02 -4.93 -8.05
C ASP A 310 -25.65 -4.77 -6.65
N TRP A 311 -24.93 -4.20 -5.67
CA TRP A 311 -25.43 -3.89 -4.32
C TRP A 311 -25.64 -2.38 -4.05
N GLY A 312 -25.56 -1.54 -5.10
CA GLY A 312 -25.73 -0.08 -5.04
C GLY A 312 -27.16 0.42 -5.26
#